data_AF-A0A5C4KV37-F1
#
_entry.id   AF-A0A5C4KV37-F1
#
_cell.length_a   1.000
_cell.length_b   1.000
_cell.length_c   1.000
_cell.angle_alpha   90.00
_cell.angle_beta   90.00
_cell.angle_gamma   90.00
#
_symmetry.space_group_name_H-M   'P 1'
#
loop_
_entity.id
_entity.type
_entity.pdbx_description
1 polymer ?
#
loop_
_entity_poly.entity_id
_entity_poly.type
_entity_poly.pdbx_seq_one_letter_code
_entity_poly.pdbx_strand_id
1 'polypeptide(L)'
;MSEPTQRPTLLPANSSALERGLDLGFGALLDRIAPPFPELMNPSETPVAFLPYLAADRGVAEWSTSAPEAEKRLTVELAWPTARQAGTRKALENAAKGLQLRPEVRAWYEQTPPGVPYSFRVRAFSDQPYSAEIDARLDRRLADAKSERDILSVTVGLSAFGSHSIAAATFCGELTTVYPVFIEGLETSGEAFMAAAMYTVETSTIYPQGA
;
A
#
# COMPACT_ATOMS: atom_id res chain seq x y z
N MET A 1 38.26 -18.18 31.90
CA MET A 1 38.90 -17.90 30.60
C MET A 1 38.21 -18.82 29.60
N SER A 2 37.27 -18.30 28.82
CA SER A 2 36.61 -19.10 27.79
C SER A 2 37.67 -19.49 26.76
N GLU A 3 37.78 -20.79 26.44
CA GLU A 3 38.66 -21.24 25.37
C GLU A 3 38.30 -20.50 24.07
N PRO A 4 39.29 -20.00 23.31
CA PRO A 4 39.01 -19.36 22.04
C PRO A 4 38.36 -20.40 21.12
N THR A 5 37.14 -20.13 20.69
CA THR A 5 36.37 -20.95 19.75
C THR A 5 37.27 -21.36 18.57
N GLN A 6 37.52 -22.67 18.43
CA GLN A 6 38.45 -23.21 17.45
C GLN A 6 37.96 -22.89 16.04
N ARG A 7 38.66 -21.97 15.36
CA ARG A 7 38.34 -21.55 14.00
C ARG A 7 38.78 -22.63 12.99
N PRO A 8 37.96 -22.99 12.00
CA PRO A 8 38.39 -23.87 10.93
C PRO A 8 39.54 -23.21 10.15
N THR A 9 40.69 -23.88 10.09
CA THR A 9 41.86 -23.41 9.35
C THR A 9 41.82 -23.93 7.92
N LEU A 10 42.24 -23.09 6.96
CA LEU A 10 42.41 -23.48 5.57
C LEU A 10 43.81 -24.09 5.32
N LEU A 11 44.65 -24.12 6.34
CA LEU A 11 46.01 -24.65 6.25
C LEU A 11 46.01 -26.19 6.10
N PRO A 12 46.93 -26.75 5.30
CA PRO A 12 47.07 -28.19 5.18
C PRO A 12 47.66 -28.81 6.47
N ALA A 13 47.49 -30.13 6.62
CA ALA A 13 47.89 -30.84 7.84
C ALA A 13 49.41 -30.79 8.15
N ASN A 14 50.25 -30.53 7.15
CA ASN A 14 51.71 -30.43 7.28
C ASN A 14 52.22 -29.01 7.62
N SER A 15 51.34 -28.10 8.04
CA SER A 15 51.71 -26.72 8.33
C SER A 15 52.54 -26.57 9.61
N SER A 16 53.56 -25.73 9.54
CA SER A 16 54.46 -25.41 10.64
C SER A 16 53.76 -24.64 11.77
N ALA A 17 54.42 -24.54 12.92
CA ALA A 17 53.92 -23.76 14.05
C ALA A 17 53.83 -22.25 13.73
N LEU A 18 54.76 -21.72 12.93
CA LEU A 18 54.76 -20.32 12.51
C LEU A 18 53.57 -20.01 11.59
N GLU A 19 53.31 -20.86 10.60
CA GLU A 19 52.17 -20.70 9.68
C GLU A 19 50.85 -20.73 10.42
N ARG A 20 50.67 -21.66 11.37
CA ARG A 20 49.49 -21.69 12.25
C ARG A 20 49.37 -20.45 13.13
N GLY A 21 50.49 -19.92 13.64
CA GLY A 21 50.51 -18.67 14.40
C GLY A 21 50.10 -17.45 13.56
N LEU A 22 50.56 -17.38 12.31
CA LEU A 22 50.17 -16.33 11.36
C LEU A 22 48.69 -16.44 10.97
N ASP A 23 48.17 -17.65 10.73
CA ASP A 23 46.74 -17.88 10.41
C ASP A 23 45.82 -17.38 11.53
N LEU A 24 46.15 -17.71 12.79
CA LEU A 24 45.42 -17.20 13.95
C LEU A 24 45.51 -15.68 14.08
N GLY A 25 46.72 -15.12 13.90
CA GLY A 25 46.96 -13.68 13.98
C GLY A 25 46.20 -12.90 12.91
N PHE A 26 46.24 -13.34 11.66
CA PHE A 26 45.50 -12.71 10.56
C PHE A 26 44.00 -12.90 10.69
N GLY A 27 43.54 -14.08 11.14
CA GLY A 27 42.12 -14.32 11.44
C GLY A 27 41.57 -13.29 12.43
N ALA A 28 42.30 -13.03 13.52
CA ALA A 28 41.90 -12.04 14.52
C ALA A 28 41.93 -10.59 14.00
N LEU A 29 42.76 -10.28 12.99
CA LEU A 29 42.76 -8.97 12.35
C LEU A 29 41.57 -8.81 11.40
N LEU A 30 41.24 -9.84 10.63
CA LEU A 30 40.09 -9.84 9.72
C LEU A 30 38.76 -9.73 10.46
N ASP A 31 38.62 -10.36 11.62
CA ASP A 31 37.38 -10.30 12.42
C ASP A 31 37.02 -8.90 12.90
N ARG A 32 38.01 -8.02 13.02
CA ARG A 32 37.78 -6.62 13.40
C ARG A 32 37.08 -5.85 12.28
N ILE A 33 37.13 -6.35 11.06
CA ILE A 33 36.47 -5.74 9.91
C ILE A 33 35.02 -6.23 9.90
N ALA A 34 34.15 -5.43 10.52
CA ALA A 34 32.72 -5.61 10.33
C ALA A 34 32.39 -5.41 8.84
N PRO A 35 31.67 -6.34 8.19
CA PRO A 35 31.16 -6.10 6.84
C PRO A 35 30.39 -4.78 6.84
N PRO A 36 30.68 -3.84 5.95
CA PRO A 36 30.05 -2.52 6.01
C PRO A 36 28.55 -2.58 5.71
N PHE A 37 28.07 -3.64 5.05
CA PHE A 37 26.67 -3.76 4.61
C PHE A 37 26.15 -5.21 4.62
N PRO A 38 26.03 -5.87 5.79
CA PRO A 38 25.47 -7.23 5.85
C PRO A 38 24.02 -7.30 5.36
N GLU A 39 23.30 -6.18 5.48
CA GLU A 39 21.88 -6.05 5.20
C GLU A 39 21.58 -5.65 3.74
N LEU A 40 22.60 -5.37 2.90
CA LEU A 40 22.42 -4.75 1.57
C LEU A 40 21.59 -5.59 0.60
N MET A 41 21.49 -6.91 0.83
CA MET A 41 20.72 -7.82 0.00
C MET A 41 19.29 -8.05 0.51
N ASN A 42 18.97 -7.52 1.70
CA ASN A 42 17.67 -7.64 2.33
C ASN A 42 16.85 -6.34 2.16
N PRO A 43 15.77 -6.34 1.35
CA PRO A 43 14.94 -5.16 1.13
C PRO A 43 14.30 -4.58 2.39
N SER A 44 14.12 -5.37 3.46
CA SER A 44 13.51 -4.88 4.72
C SER A 44 14.51 -4.17 5.64
N GLU A 45 15.79 -4.55 5.58
CA GLU A 45 16.84 -4.05 6.49
C GLU A 45 17.75 -3.03 5.79
N THR A 46 17.89 -3.10 4.46
CA THR A 46 18.75 -2.18 3.69
C THR A 46 18.40 -0.71 4.00
N PRO A 47 19.38 0.16 4.28
CA PRO A 47 19.12 1.57 4.50
C PRO A 47 18.45 2.22 3.29
N VAL A 48 17.49 3.12 3.51
CA VAL A 48 16.64 3.71 2.46
C VAL A 48 17.44 4.36 1.33
N ALA A 49 18.57 5.00 1.66
CA ALA A 49 19.46 5.62 0.69
C ALA A 49 20.04 4.63 -0.33
N PHE A 50 20.14 3.34 0.02
CA PHE A 50 20.68 2.30 -0.85
C PHE A 50 19.62 1.49 -1.60
N LEU A 51 18.33 1.63 -1.24
CA LEU A 51 17.24 0.94 -1.93
C LEU A 51 17.20 1.17 -3.45
N PRO A 52 17.49 2.36 -4.01
CA PRO A 52 17.50 2.56 -5.46
C PRO A 52 18.53 1.68 -6.18
N TYR A 53 19.69 1.45 -5.58
CA TYR A 53 20.73 0.59 -6.17
C TYR A 53 20.33 -0.87 -6.08
N LEU A 54 19.73 -1.29 -4.96
CA LEU A 54 19.18 -2.64 -4.82
C LEU A 54 18.00 -2.88 -5.77
N ALA A 55 17.17 -1.86 -6.03
CA ALA A 55 16.09 -1.90 -7.00
C ALA A 55 16.63 -2.11 -8.42
N ALA A 56 17.68 -1.37 -8.79
CA ALA A 56 18.34 -1.50 -10.08
C ALA A 56 18.96 -2.89 -10.27
N ASP A 57 19.65 -3.41 -9.26
CA ASP A 57 20.20 -4.78 -9.27
C ASP A 57 19.10 -5.84 -9.47
N ARG A 58 17.94 -5.66 -8.82
CA ARG A 58 16.78 -6.55 -8.98
C ARG A 58 15.95 -6.31 -10.24
N GLY A 59 16.35 -5.41 -11.12
CA GLY A 59 15.68 -5.16 -12.40
C GLY A 59 14.31 -4.47 -12.27
N VAL A 60 14.13 -3.61 -11.26
CA VAL A 60 12.92 -2.80 -11.14
C VAL A 60 12.83 -1.81 -12.31
N ALA A 61 11.78 -1.92 -13.12
CA ALA A 61 11.58 -1.05 -14.29
C ALA A 61 10.95 0.31 -13.95
N GLU A 62 10.03 0.36 -12.97
CA GLU A 62 9.36 1.57 -12.52
C GLU A 62 9.78 1.91 -11.09
N TRP A 63 10.39 3.08 -10.90
CA TRP A 63 10.85 3.55 -9.60
C TRP A 63 10.47 5.02 -9.39
N SER A 64 9.86 5.31 -8.23
CA SER A 64 9.57 6.68 -7.80
C SER A 64 10.42 7.08 -6.59
N THR A 65 11.10 8.22 -6.69
CA THR A 65 11.89 8.80 -5.61
C THR A 65 11.01 9.45 -4.53
N SER A 66 9.79 9.90 -4.90
CA SER A 66 8.81 10.48 -3.99
C SER A 66 7.97 9.43 -3.24
N ALA A 67 8.03 8.16 -3.66
CA ALA A 67 7.28 7.09 -3.03
C ALA A 67 7.64 6.91 -1.53
N PRO A 68 6.66 6.54 -0.68
CA PRO A 68 6.89 6.19 0.72
C PRO A 68 7.92 5.05 0.87
N GLU A 69 8.64 5.02 1.98
CA GLU A 69 9.64 3.98 2.25
C GLU A 69 9.05 2.57 2.15
N ALA A 70 7.87 2.34 2.74
CA ALA A 70 7.22 1.05 2.70
C ALA A 70 6.90 0.58 1.26
N GLU A 71 6.53 1.50 0.36
CA GLU A 71 6.28 1.19 -1.05
C GLU A 71 7.59 0.84 -1.77
N LYS A 72 8.65 1.59 -1.52
CA LYS A 72 9.99 1.33 -2.06
C LYS A 72 10.48 -0.06 -1.66
N ARG A 73 10.38 -0.41 -0.37
CA ARG A 73 10.80 -1.73 0.13
C ARG A 73 10.01 -2.86 -0.51
N LEU A 74 8.67 -2.74 -0.56
CA LEU A 74 7.81 -3.73 -1.22
C LEU A 74 8.11 -3.86 -2.72
N THR A 75 8.38 -2.75 -3.40
CA THR A 75 8.76 -2.75 -4.83
C THR A 75 10.02 -3.58 -5.05
N VAL A 76 11.06 -3.38 -4.23
CA VAL A 76 12.31 -4.14 -4.35
C VAL A 76 12.14 -5.60 -3.96
N GLU A 77 11.38 -5.88 -2.89
CA GLU A 77 11.10 -7.24 -2.42
C GLU A 77 10.35 -8.07 -3.47
N LEU A 78 9.34 -7.47 -4.11
CA LEU A 78 8.49 -8.15 -5.07
C LEU A 78 9.05 -8.17 -6.49
N ALA A 79 10.14 -7.45 -6.78
CA ALA A 79 10.73 -7.35 -8.12
C ALA A 79 11.04 -8.73 -8.75
N TRP A 80 11.86 -9.53 -8.07
CA TRP A 80 12.24 -10.86 -8.58
C TRP A 80 11.04 -11.83 -8.62
N PRO A 81 10.25 -12.03 -7.55
CA PRO A 81 9.06 -12.87 -7.62
C PRO A 81 8.13 -12.53 -8.77
N THR A 82 7.93 -11.24 -9.06
CA THR A 82 7.11 -10.75 -10.18
C THR A 82 7.72 -11.13 -11.52
N ALA A 83 9.00 -10.81 -11.76
CA ALA A 83 9.68 -11.13 -13.01
C ALA A 83 9.74 -12.64 -13.28
N ARG A 84 10.01 -13.44 -12.25
CA ARG A 84 10.05 -14.91 -12.35
C ARG A 84 8.70 -15.53 -12.70
N GLN A 85 7.60 -14.87 -12.33
CA GLN A 85 6.24 -15.35 -12.51
C GLN A 85 5.45 -14.50 -13.53
N ALA A 86 6.15 -13.75 -14.39
CA ALA A 86 5.52 -12.90 -15.39
C ALA A 86 4.50 -13.69 -16.24
N GLY A 87 3.38 -13.05 -16.57
CA GLY A 87 2.25 -13.68 -17.27
C GLY A 87 1.34 -14.55 -16.38
N THR A 88 1.56 -14.58 -15.06
CA THR A 88 0.66 -15.28 -14.12
C THR A 88 -0.18 -14.30 -13.31
N ARG A 89 -1.28 -14.80 -12.71
CA ARG A 89 -2.09 -14.02 -11.75
C ARG A 89 -1.23 -13.43 -10.64
N LYS A 90 -0.25 -14.20 -10.14
CA LYS A 90 0.57 -13.79 -9.01
C LYS A 90 1.48 -12.61 -9.34
N ALA A 91 2.03 -12.57 -10.56
CA ALA A 91 2.81 -11.41 -11.00
C ALA A 91 1.94 -10.15 -11.10
N LEU A 92 0.73 -10.24 -11.64
CA LEU A 92 -0.21 -9.11 -11.68
C LEU A 92 -0.59 -8.62 -10.28
N GLU A 93 -0.82 -9.56 -9.34
CA GLU A 93 -1.05 -9.19 -7.94
C GLU A 93 0.17 -8.52 -7.30
N ASN A 94 1.37 -9.05 -7.52
CA ASN A 94 2.59 -8.49 -6.94
C ASN A 94 2.89 -7.09 -7.50
N ALA A 95 2.67 -6.86 -8.80
CA ALA A 95 2.82 -5.56 -9.44
C ALA A 95 1.98 -4.47 -8.76
N ALA A 96 0.70 -4.77 -8.49
CA ALA A 96 -0.21 -3.87 -7.78
C ALA A 96 0.12 -3.74 -6.27
N LYS A 97 0.47 -4.86 -5.59
CA LYS A 97 0.89 -4.84 -4.17
C LYS A 97 2.15 -4.02 -3.94
N GLY A 98 3.05 -3.96 -4.92
CA GLY A 98 4.24 -3.12 -4.87
C GLY A 98 3.92 -1.62 -4.75
N LEU A 99 2.72 -1.19 -5.18
CA LEU A 99 2.19 0.17 -5.00
C LEU A 99 1.29 0.31 -3.76
N GLN A 100 1.36 -0.66 -2.84
CA GLN A 100 0.48 -0.75 -1.65
C GLN A 100 -1.02 -0.84 -1.97
N LEU A 101 -1.37 -1.24 -3.18
CA LEU A 101 -2.76 -1.48 -3.57
C LEU A 101 -3.18 -2.90 -3.17
N ARG A 102 -4.48 -3.09 -2.96
CA ARG A 102 -5.07 -4.42 -2.74
C ARG A 102 -5.64 -4.93 -4.07
N PRO A 103 -4.97 -5.86 -4.78
CA PRO A 103 -5.44 -6.35 -6.06
C PRO A 103 -6.45 -7.49 -5.93
N GLU A 104 -7.39 -7.50 -6.85
CA GLU A 104 -8.27 -8.63 -7.15
C GLU A 104 -8.19 -8.90 -8.66
N VAL A 105 -7.52 -9.98 -9.03
CA VAL A 105 -7.33 -10.37 -10.44
C VAL A 105 -8.32 -11.49 -10.78
N ARG A 106 -9.15 -11.27 -11.79
CA ARG A 106 -10.10 -12.27 -12.32
C ARG A 106 -9.82 -12.55 -13.79
N ALA A 107 -9.66 -13.83 -14.11
CA ALA A 107 -9.52 -14.27 -15.49
C ALA A 107 -10.87 -14.25 -16.23
N TRP A 108 -10.85 -14.20 -17.55
CA TRP A 108 -12.06 -14.18 -18.39
C TRP A 108 -13.06 -15.31 -18.08
N TYR A 109 -12.58 -16.51 -17.77
CA TYR A 109 -13.43 -17.68 -17.47
C TYR A 109 -14.04 -17.65 -16.06
N GLU A 110 -13.59 -16.73 -15.19
CA GLU A 110 -14.12 -16.52 -13.83
C GLU A 110 -15.17 -15.41 -13.79
N GLN A 111 -15.43 -14.77 -14.93
CA GLN A 111 -16.43 -13.71 -15.06
C GLN A 111 -17.79 -14.31 -15.43
N THR A 112 -18.86 -13.63 -15.01
CA THR A 112 -20.24 -13.99 -15.34
C THR A 112 -20.91 -12.80 -16.01
N PRO A 113 -21.18 -12.84 -17.34
CA PRO A 113 -20.81 -13.89 -18.30
C PRO A 113 -19.29 -13.99 -18.53
N PRO A 114 -18.77 -15.13 -19.04
CA PRO A 114 -17.36 -15.26 -19.38
C PRO A 114 -16.90 -14.17 -20.36
N GLY A 115 -15.73 -13.59 -20.09
CA GLY A 115 -15.13 -12.57 -20.95
C GLY A 115 -14.47 -13.13 -22.20
N VAL A 116 -13.81 -12.26 -22.97
CA VAL A 116 -13.03 -12.67 -24.16
C VAL A 116 -11.83 -13.52 -23.73
N PRO A 117 -11.49 -14.62 -24.41
CA PRO A 117 -10.29 -15.40 -24.11
C PRO A 117 -9.03 -14.53 -24.04
N TYR A 118 -8.14 -14.85 -23.10
CA TYR A 118 -6.93 -14.08 -22.79
C TYR A 118 -7.19 -12.67 -22.24
N SER A 119 -8.43 -12.35 -21.84
CA SER A 119 -8.73 -11.13 -21.09
C SER A 119 -8.64 -11.34 -19.57
N PHE A 120 -8.10 -10.34 -18.87
CA PHE A 120 -8.02 -10.32 -17.41
C PHE A 120 -8.55 -8.99 -16.89
N ARG A 121 -9.33 -9.04 -15.82
CA ARG A 121 -9.79 -7.84 -15.11
C ARG A 121 -9.02 -7.74 -13.80
N VAL A 122 -8.34 -6.61 -13.61
CA VAL A 122 -7.62 -6.28 -12.36
C VAL A 122 -8.39 -5.18 -11.66
N ARG A 123 -8.93 -5.47 -10.48
CA ARG A 123 -9.50 -4.46 -9.59
C ARG A 123 -8.46 -4.12 -8.54
N ALA A 124 -8.02 -2.87 -8.49
CA ALA A 124 -7.05 -2.40 -7.51
C ALA A 124 -7.76 -1.48 -6.52
N PHE A 125 -7.76 -1.85 -5.24
CA PHE A 125 -8.32 -1.01 -4.19
C PHE A 125 -7.21 -0.20 -3.51
N SER A 126 -7.44 1.10 -3.36
CA SER A 126 -6.54 2.00 -2.66
C SER A 126 -7.17 2.47 -1.35
N ASP A 127 -6.41 2.37 -0.26
CA ASP A 127 -6.76 2.97 1.04
C ASP A 127 -6.13 4.37 1.19
N GLN A 128 -5.24 4.75 0.28
CA GLN A 128 -4.56 6.04 0.23
C GLN A 128 -5.10 6.91 -0.93
N PRO A 129 -4.86 8.23 -0.91
CA PRO A 129 -5.20 9.10 -2.04
C PRO A 129 -4.63 8.56 -3.35
N TYR A 130 -5.51 8.39 -4.34
CA TYR A 130 -5.13 7.89 -5.66
C TYR A 130 -5.00 9.06 -6.63
N SER A 131 -3.89 9.11 -7.37
CA SER A 131 -3.59 10.17 -8.33
C SER A 131 -3.36 9.59 -9.73
N ALA A 132 -3.44 10.45 -10.75
CA ALA A 132 -3.10 10.06 -12.12
C ALA A 132 -1.64 9.59 -12.27
N GLU A 133 -0.74 10.06 -11.40
CA GLU A 133 0.63 9.55 -11.35
C GLU A 133 0.67 8.10 -10.90
N ILE A 134 -0.06 7.74 -9.84
CA ILE A 134 -0.15 6.36 -9.36
C ILE A 134 -0.78 5.46 -10.43
N ASP A 135 -1.77 5.97 -11.17
CA ASP A 135 -2.41 5.27 -12.29
C ASP A 135 -1.42 4.90 -13.39
N ALA A 136 -0.66 5.88 -13.89
CA ALA A 136 0.36 5.65 -14.91
C ALA A 136 1.47 4.68 -14.44
N ARG A 137 1.80 4.71 -13.14
CA ARG A 137 2.77 3.79 -12.53
C ARG A 137 2.21 2.37 -12.43
N LEU A 138 0.94 2.23 -12.05
CA LEU A 138 0.24 0.95 -12.01
C LEU A 138 0.17 0.31 -13.40
N ASP A 139 -0.20 1.08 -14.41
CA ASP A 139 -0.24 0.61 -15.80
C ASP A 139 1.11 0.10 -16.28
N ARG A 140 2.20 0.83 -16.00
CA ARG A 140 3.56 0.40 -16.37
C ARG A 140 3.93 -0.92 -15.69
N ARG A 141 3.70 -1.04 -14.39
CA ARG A 141 4.02 -2.27 -13.63
C ARG A 141 3.18 -3.45 -14.07
N LEU A 142 1.90 -3.24 -14.38
CA LEU A 142 1.02 -4.29 -14.88
C LEU A 142 1.39 -4.70 -16.32
N ALA A 143 1.83 -3.75 -17.16
CA ALA A 143 2.34 -4.06 -18.49
C ALA A 143 3.60 -4.94 -18.42
N ASP A 144 4.54 -4.63 -17.52
CA ASP A 144 5.75 -5.45 -17.32
C ASP A 144 5.44 -6.85 -16.77
N ALA A 145 4.38 -6.97 -15.97
CA ALA A 145 3.97 -8.24 -15.36
C ALA A 145 3.06 -9.09 -16.26
N LYS A 146 2.32 -8.49 -17.22
CA LYS A 146 1.40 -9.24 -18.09
C LYS A 146 2.15 -10.01 -19.17
N SER A 147 1.52 -11.05 -19.70
CA SER A 147 1.99 -11.64 -20.94
C SER A 147 1.63 -10.73 -22.12
N GLU A 148 2.51 -10.63 -23.12
CA GLU A 148 2.26 -9.85 -24.34
C GLU A 148 0.92 -10.19 -25.01
N ARG A 149 0.54 -11.48 -24.98
CA ARG A 149 -0.71 -11.99 -25.55
C ARG A 149 -1.98 -11.56 -24.79
N ASP A 150 -1.86 -11.23 -23.50
CA ASP A 150 -3.01 -11.05 -22.62
C ASP A 150 -3.53 -9.61 -22.70
N ILE A 151 -4.84 -9.43 -22.68
CA ILE A 151 -5.49 -8.11 -22.66
C ILE A 151 -5.92 -7.80 -21.23
N LEU A 152 -5.48 -6.67 -20.72
CA LEU A 152 -5.73 -6.25 -19.34
C LEU A 152 -6.75 -5.12 -19.30
N SER A 153 -7.74 -5.23 -18.42
CA SER A 153 -8.63 -4.13 -18.05
C SER A 153 -8.45 -3.85 -16.57
N VAL A 154 -8.05 -2.63 -16.24
CA VAL A 154 -7.81 -2.18 -14.86
C VAL A 154 -9.01 -1.35 -14.40
N THR A 155 -9.46 -1.58 -13.18
CA THR A 155 -10.48 -0.76 -12.52
C THR A 155 -9.99 -0.42 -11.12
N VAL A 156 -9.95 0.87 -10.80
CA VAL A 156 -9.51 1.35 -9.50
C VAL A 156 -10.72 1.56 -8.62
N GLY A 157 -10.73 0.91 -7.45
CA GLY A 157 -11.74 1.10 -6.42
C GLY A 157 -11.21 1.99 -5.31
N LEU A 158 -11.93 3.07 -5.02
CA LEU A 158 -11.70 3.89 -3.84
C LEU A 158 -12.77 3.55 -2.81
N SER A 159 -12.37 3.32 -1.56
CA SER A 159 -13.29 3.17 -0.45
C SER A 159 -13.08 4.30 0.55
N ALA A 160 -14.14 5.07 0.82
CA ALA A 160 -14.17 6.05 1.90
C ALA A 160 -15.06 5.52 3.03
N PHE A 161 -14.53 5.56 4.25
CA PHE A 161 -15.27 5.22 5.46
C PHE A 161 -15.29 6.44 6.38
N GLY A 162 -16.44 6.74 6.98
CA GLY A 162 -16.60 7.88 7.88
C GLY A 162 -17.71 7.65 8.91
N SER A 163 -17.46 8.09 10.14
CA SER A 163 -18.47 8.09 11.20
C SER A 163 -19.30 9.38 11.10
N HIS A 164 -20.58 9.24 10.78
CA HIS A 164 -21.50 10.36 10.71
C HIS A 164 -22.25 10.48 12.03
N SER A 165 -22.14 11.61 12.70
CA SER A 165 -22.96 11.93 13.87
C SER A 165 -24.06 12.90 13.47
N ILE A 166 -25.31 12.50 13.68
CA ILE A 166 -26.49 13.33 13.40
C ILE A 166 -27.01 13.84 14.74
N ALA A 167 -27.08 15.16 14.90
CA ALA A 167 -27.69 15.81 16.05
C ALA A 167 -28.91 16.62 15.61
N ALA A 168 -29.95 16.62 16.45
CA ALA A 168 -31.13 17.46 16.27
C ALA A 168 -31.26 18.39 17.48
N ALA A 169 -31.63 19.65 17.23
CA ALA A 169 -31.96 20.62 18.27
C ALA A 169 -33.39 21.11 18.06
N THR A 170 -34.19 21.04 19.11
CA THR A 170 -35.56 21.57 19.12
C THR A 170 -35.56 22.90 19.84
N PHE A 171 -35.96 23.97 19.15
CA PHE A 171 -36.19 25.28 19.75
C PHE A 171 -37.70 25.46 19.96
N CYS A 172 -38.11 25.64 21.22
CA CYS A 172 -39.47 26.02 21.58
C CYS A 172 -39.44 27.47 22.05
N GLY A 173 -40.18 28.35 21.38
CA GLY A 173 -40.39 29.73 21.78
C GLY A 173 -41.90 29.97 21.91
N GLU A 174 -42.33 30.46 23.06
CA GLU A 174 -43.71 30.90 23.29
C GLU A 174 -43.74 32.43 23.29
N LEU A 175 -44.62 33.03 22.49
CA LEU A 175 -44.83 34.48 22.45
C LEU A 175 -46.17 34.81 23.11
N THR A 176 -46.14 35.18 24.39
CA THR A 176 -47.33 35.57 25.15
C THR A 176 -47.50 37.09 25.13
N THR A 177 -48.62 37.58 24.57
CA THR A 177 -48.99 39.00 24.65
C THR A 177 -50.05 39.19 25.73
N VAL A 178 -49.74 39.95 26.79
CA VAL A 178 -50.68 40.22 27.90
C VAL A 178 -51.42 41.53 27.63
N TYR A 179 -52.73 41.43 27.38
CA TYR A 179 -53.63 42.57 27.30
C TYR A 179 -54.29 42.86 28.66
N PRO A 180 -54.70 44.12 28.94
CA PRO A 180 -55.43 44.44 30.16
C PRO A 180 -56.81 43.75 30.23
N VAL A 181 -57.26 43.46 31.45
CA VAL A 181 -58.34 42.51 31.81
C VAL A 181 -59.70 42.81 31.16
N PHE A 182 -60.31 41.80 30.52
CA PHE A 182 -61.74 41.71 30.23
C PHE A 182 -62.27 40.26 30.45
N ILE A 183 -63.58 40.14 30.70
CA ILE A 183 -64.33 39.13 31.50
C ILE A 183 -64.26 37.64 31.05
N GLU A 184 -64.49 36.74 32.02
CA GLU A 184 -64.54 35.26 32.02
C GLU A 184 -65.15 34.55 30.81
N GLY A 185 -64.51 33.43 30.43
CA GLY A 185 -65.05 32.41 29.51
C GLY A 185 -64.16 32.03 28.32
N LEU A 186 -62.83 32.17 28.40
CA LEU A 186 -61.95 31.91 27.26
C LEU A 186 -61.01 30.71 27.50
N GLU A 187 -61.30 29.59 26.85
CA GLU A 187 -60.35 28.50 26.66
C GLU A 187 -59.51 28.78 25.40
N THR A 188 -58.19 28.89 25.57
CA THR A 188 -57.24 28.99 24.46
C THR A 188 -56.60 27.62 24.27
N SER A 189 -56.77 27.04 23.09
CA SER A 189 -55.99 25.89 22.61
C SER A 189 -55.12 26.34 21.44
N GLY A 190 -53.90 25.83 21.36
CA GLY A 190 -52.97 26.04 20.25
C GLY A 190 -52.41 24.70 19.80
N GLU A 191 -52.42 24.44 18.49
CA GLU A 191 -51.80 23.24 17.93
C GLU A 191 -50.29 23.47 17.73
N ALA A 192 -49.49 22.56 18.29
CA ALA A 192 -48.06 22.52 18.08
C ALA A 192 -47.76 21.64 16.85
N PHE A 193 -47.15 22.23 15.83
CA PHE A 193 -46.65 21.48 14.67
C PHE A 193 -45.14 21.25 14.82
N MET A 194 -44.74 19.98 14.83
CA MET A 194 -43.34 19.56 14.82
C MET A 194 -42.92 19.22 13.39
N ALA A 195 -41.88 19.90 12.88
CA ALA A 195 -41.26 19.56 11.61
C ALA A 195 -39.78 19.24 11.83
N ALA A 196 -39.37 18.01 11.50
CA ALA A 196 -37.97 17.63 11.42
C ALA A 196 -37.51 17.76 9.96
N ALA A 197 -36.47 18.54 9.72
CA ALA A 197 -35.84 18.64 8.40
C ALA A 197 -34.44 18.05 8.46
N MET A 198 -34.17 17.08 7.58
CA MET A 198 -32.85 16.52 7.37
C MET A 198 -32.22 17.18 6.15
N TYR A 199 -31.05 17.80 6.33
CA TYR A 199 -30.26 18.37 5.24
C TYR A 199 -28.89 17.69 5.22
N THR A 200 -28.60 16.98 4.14
CA THR A 200 -27.33 16.29 3.92
C THR A 200 -26.69 16.82 2.64
N VAL A 201 -25.42 17.19 2.70
CA VAL A 201 -24.63 17.61 1.54
C VAL A 201 -23.51 16.60 1.34
N GLU A 202 -23.51 15.92 0.20
CA GLU A 202 -22.43 15.07 -0.25
C GLU A 202 -21.76 15.72 -1.46
N THR A 203 -20.46 16.01 -1.35
CA THR A 203 -19.66 16.59 -2.45
C THR A 203 -18.70 15.53 -2.98
N SER A 204 -19.02 14.98 -4.15
CA SER A 204 -18.16 14.02 -4.85
C SER A 204 -17.67 14.62 -6.17
N THR A 205 -16.36 14.79 -6.32
CA THR A 205 -15.73 15.35 -7.53
C THR A 205 -15.24 14.21 -8.43
N ILE A 206 -15.84 14.08 -9.61
CA ILE A 206 -15.51 13.05 -10.61
C ILE A 206 -14.94 13.75 -11.85
N TYR A 207 -13.72 13.37 -12.25
CA TYR A 207 -13.10 13.85 -13.48
C TYR A 207 -13.35 12.85 -14.62
N PRO A 208 -14.00 13.24 -15.74
CA PRO A 208 -14.17 12.37 -16.89
C PRO A 208 -12.84 12.19 -17.63
N GLN A 209 -12.52 10.95 -18.03
CA GLN A 209 -11.41 10.69 -18.96
C GLN A 209 -11.87 11.01 -20.39
N GLY A 210 -11.15 11.94 -21.05
CA GLY A 210 -11.33 12.23 -22.47
C GLY A 210 -10.83 11.08 -23.33
N ALA A 211 -11.59 10.74 -24.37
CA ALA A 211 -11.31 9.69 -25.35
C ALA A 211 -9.99 9.90 -26.12
#